data_AF-A0A672PQL1-F1
#
_entry.id   AF-A0A672PQL1-F1
#
_cell.length_a   1.000
_cell.length_b   1.000
_cell.length_c   1.000
_cell.angle_alpha   90.00
_cell.angle_beta   90.00
_cell.angle_gamma   90.00
#
_symmetry.space_group_name_H-M   'P 1'
#
loop_
_entity.id
_entity.type
_entity.pdbx_description
1 polymer ?
#
loop_
_entity_poly.entity_id
_entity_poly.type
_entity_poly.pdbx_seq_one_letter_code
_entity_poly.pdbx_strand_id
1 'polypeptide(L)'
;MGELFRSEEMTLAQLFLQSEAAYCCVSELGELGMVQFRDLNPDVNVFQRKFVNEVRRCEEMDRKLSEWINTCTNKFSKTSDSPDSSE
;
A
#
# COMPACT_ATOMS: atom_id res chain seq x y z
N MET A 1 0.03 32.24 1.32
CA MET A 1 0.74 31.98 2.59
C MET A 1 0.02 32.67 3.75
N GLY A 2 -1.09 32.09 4.22
CA GLY A 2 -1.88 32.63 5.34
C GLY A 2 -2.58 31.55 6.18
N GLU A 3 -2.16 30.30 6.06
CA GLU A 3 -2.92 29.13 6.55
C GLU A 3 -2.42 28.57 7.88
N LEU A 4 -1.37 29.15 8.50
CA LEU A 4 -0.82 28.58 9.74
C LEU A 4 -1.70 28.77 10.99
N PHE A 5 -2.70 29.66 10.95
CA PHE A 5 -3.47 30.04 12.15
C PHE A 5 -4.86 29.37 12.22
N ARG A 6 -5.34 28.77 11.13
CA ARG A 6 -6.66 28.13 11.04
C ARG A 6 -6.59 26.90 10.14
N SER A 7 -7.39 25.88 10.45
CA SER A 7 -7.54 24.71 9.57
C SER A 7 -8.04 25.11 8.19
N GLU A 8 -7.63 24.36 7.17
CA GLU A 8 -8.14 24.49 5.82
C GLU A 8 -9.63 24.11 5.76
N GLU A 9 -10.36 24.72 4.82
CA GLU A 9 -11.78 24.43 4.61
C GLU A 9 -11.94 23.04 3.99
N MET A 10 -12.71 22.17 4.65
CA MET A 10 -12.92 20.78 4.21
C MET A 10 -14.31 20.62 3.60
N THR A 11 -14.40 19.93 2.46
CA THR A 11 -15.67 19.60 1.81
C THR A 11 -15.90 18.09 1.77
N LEU A 12 -17.11 17.65 2.11
CA LEU A 12 -17.53 16.26 1.95
C LEU A 12 -18.15 16.07 0.57
N ALA A 13 -17.52 15.24 -0.27
CA ALA A 13 -18.03 14.86 -1.58
C ALA A 13 -18.39 13.36 -1.59
N GLN A 14 -19.44 13.01 -2.35
CA GLN A 14 -19.84 11.62 -2.58
C GLN A 14 -19.42 11.20 -3.99
N LEU A 15 -18.63 10.14 -4.08
CA LEU A 15 -18.09 9.62 -5.33
C LEU A 15 -18.88 8.39 -5.77
N PHE A 16 -19.35 8.36 -7.01
CA PHE A 16 -19.99 7.20 -7.62
C PHE A 16 -19.04 6.58 -8.64
N LEU A 17 -18.58 5.37 -8.37
CA LEU A 17 -17.61 4.66 -9.21
C LEU A 17 -18.22 3.39 -9.79
N GLN A 18 -17.95 3.15 -11.07
CA GLN A 18 -18.18 1.85 -11.70
C GLN A 18 -17.10 0.86 -11.24
N SER A 19 -17.45 -0.42 -11.11
CA SER A 19 -16.53 -1.43 -10.55
C SER A 19 -15.26 -1.62 -11.39
N GLU A 20 -15.33 -1.41 -12.70
CA GLU A 20 -14.19 -1.51 -13.63
C GLU A 20 -13.22 -0.33 -13.53
N ALA A 21 -13.72 0.89 -13.32
CA ALA A 21 -12.92 2.10 -13.18
C ALA A 21 -12.47 2.37 -11.74
N ALA A 22 -13.05 1.68 -10.76
CA ALA A 22 -12.82 1.95 -9.34
C ALA A 22 -11.34 1.89 -8.95
N TYR A 23 -10.59 0.93 -9.48
CA TYR A 23 -9.16 0.79 -9.18
C TYR A 23 -8.36 1.99 -9.72
N CYS A 24 -8.55 2.34 -11.00
CA CYS A 24 -7.83 3.45 -11.64
C CYS A 24 -8.13 4.78 -10.94
N CYS A 25 -9.41 5.09 -10.71
CA CYS A 25 -9.79 6.34 -10.05
C CYS A 25 -9.24 6.44 -8.62
N VAL A 26 -9.28 5.36 -7.84
CA VAL A 26 -8.74 5.37 -6.47
C VAL A 26 -7.20 5.49 -6.48
N SER A 27 -6.52 4.89 -7.47
CA SER A 27 -5.07 5.03 -7.64
C SER A 27 -4.68 6.48 -7.92
N GLU A 28 -5.34 7.13 -8.88
CA GLU A 28 -5.09 8.54 -9.22
C GLU A 28 -5.37 9.47 -8.05
N LEU A 29 -6.47 9.25 -7.32
CA LEU A 29 -6.78 9.99 -6.10
C LEU A 29 -5.74 9.77 -4.99
N GLY A 30 -5.18 8.57 -4.90
CA GLY A 30 -4.08 8.25 -3.98
C GLY A 30 -2.79 8.99 -4.32
N GLU A 31 -2.46 9.13 -5.61
CA GLU A 31 -1.31 9.89 -6.09
C GLU A 31 -1.45 11.40 -5.83
N LEU A 32 -2.67 11.94 -5.95
CA LEU A 32 -2.96 13.34 -5.62
C LEU A 32 -2.78 13.63 -4.12
N GLY A 33 -3.08 12.66 -3.24
CA GLY A 33 -2.84 12.77 -1.79
C GLY A 33 -3.71 13.79 -1.04
N MET A 34 -4.76 14.33 -1.67
CA MET A 34 -5.64 15.37 -1.09
C MET A 34 -6.99 14.84 -0.58
N VAL A 35 -7.22 13.53 -0.64
CA VAL A 35 -8.51 12.93 -0.27
C VAL A 35 -8.42 12.12 1.02
N GLN A 36 -9.46 12.20 1.83
CA GLN A 36 -9.64 11.37 3.02
C GLN A 36 -10.90 10.52 2.85
N PHE A 37 -10.73 9.20 2.76
CA PHE A 37 -11.85 8.27 2.68
C PHE A 37 -12.47 8.02 4.07
N ARG A 38 -13.80 8.05 4.15
CA ARG A 38 -14.56 7.67 5.35
C ARG A 38 -15.06 6.24 5.19
N ASP A 39 -14.91 5.41 6.23
CA ASP A 39 -15.53 4.08 6.25
C ASP A 39 -17.06 4.22 6.35
N LEU A 40 -17.75 3.74 5.32
CA LEU A 40 -19.22 3.69 5.27
C LEU A 40 -19.77 2.39 5.88
N ASN A 41 -18.94 1.37 6.07
CA ASN A 41 -19.35 0.03 6.51
C ASN A 41 -18.60 -0.41 7.79
N PRO A 42 -18.73 0.33 8.91
CA PRO A 42 -18.04 0.00 10.16
C PRO A 42 -18.56 -1.30 10.80
N ASP A 43 -19.84 -1.62 10.62
CA ASP A 43 -20.48 -2.78 11.24
C ASP A 43 -20.23 -4.10 10.48
N VAL A 44 -19.63 -4.01 9.30
CA VAL A 44 -19.35 -5.18 8.46
C VAL A 44 -18.03 -5.80 8.88
N ASN A 45 -18.08 -7.09 9.22
CA ASN A 45 -16.91 -7.87 9.57
C ASN A 45 -15.85 -7.85 8.45
N VAL A 46 -14.57 -7.79 8.84
CA VAL A 46 -13.42 -7.67 7.94
C VAL A 46 -13.42 -8.77 6.86
N PHE A 47 -13.82 -9.98 7.21
CA PHE A 47 -13.85 -11.13 6.29
C PHE A 47 -14.97 -11.10 5.25
N GLN A 48 -16.00 -10.29 5.46
CA GLN A 48 -17.15 -10.18 4.55
C GLN A 48 -17.05 -8.95 3.63
N ARG A 49 -15.97 -8.17 3.74
CA ARG A 49 -15.74 -7.01 2.89
C ARG A 49 -15.48 -7.46 1.45
N LYS A 50 -16.03 -6.69 0.49
CA LYS A 50 -16.08 -7.04 -0.94
C LYS A 50 -14.72 -7.39 -1.57
N PHE A 51 -13.64 -6.75 -1.14
CA PHE A 51 -12.30 -6.86 -1.76
C PHE A 51 -11.27 -7.61 -0.89
N VAL A 52 -11.73 -8.44 0.06
CA VAL A 52 -10.83 -9.13 1.00
C VAL A 52 -9.88 -10.11 0.31
N ASN A 53 -10.31 -10.75 -0.77
CA ASN A 53 -9.51 -11.76 -1.46
C ASN A 53 -8.33 -11.12 -2.20
N GLU A 54 -8.57 -9.97 -2.84
CA GLU A 54 -7.55 -9.19 -3.53
C GLU A 54 -6.51 -8.66 -2.53
N VAL A 55 -6.94 -8.13 -1.38
CA VAL A 55 -6.02 -7.66 -0.32
C VAL A 55 -5.15 -8.80 0.20
N ARG A 56 -5.74 -9.97 0.49
CA ARG A 56 -4.98 -11.16 0.92
C ARG A 56 -3.93 -11.61 -0.10
N ARG A 57 -4.28 -11.56 -1.39
CA ARG A 57 -3.33 -11.90 -2.46
C ARG A 57 -2.15 -10.93 -2.49
N CYS A 58 -2.38 -9.64 -2.23
CA CYS A 58 -1.31 -8.65 -2.10
C CYS A 58 -0.43 -8.92 -0.86
N GLU A 59 -1.01 -9.25 0.29
CA GLU A 59 -0.27 -9.60 1.51
C GLU A 59 0.63 -10.82 1.31
N GLU A 60 0.13 -11.87 0.66
CA GLU A 60 0.92 -13.07 0.34
C GLU A 60 2.08 -12.77 -0.61
N MET A 61 1.86 -11.90 -1.59
CA MET A 61 2.88 -11.47 -2.53
C MET A 61 3.96 -10.66 -1.81
N ASP A 62 3.57 -9.73 -0.94
CA ASP A 62 4.50 -8.92 -0.15
C ASP A 62 5.38 -9.78 0.77
N ARG A 63 4.80 -10.82 1.39
CA ARG A 63 5.56 -11.80 2.17
C ARG A 63 6.62 -12.52 1.32
N LYS A 64 6.25 -13.01 0.14
CA LYS A 64 7.18 -13.69 -0.77
C LYS A 64 8.28 -12.75 -1.27
N LEU A 65 7.92 -11.51 -1.60
CA LEU A 65 8.88 -10.49 -2.02
C LEU A 65 9.87 -10.17 -0.89
N SER A 66 9.37 -10.00 0.33
CA SER A 66 10.20 -9.77 1.52
C SER A 66 11.18 -10.93 1.79
N GLU A 67 10.70 -12.17 1.71
CA GLU A 67 11.55 -13.38 1.82
C GLU A 67 12.63 -13.42 0.73
N TRP A 68 12.25 -13.09 -0.51
CA TRP A 68 13.15 -13.09 -1.64
C TRP A 68 14.22 -12.01 -1.52
N ILE A 69 13.82 -10.78 -1.16
CA ILE A 69 14.73 -9.66 -0.90
C ILE A 69 15.72 -10.02 0.21
N ASN A 70 15.25 -10.55 1.35
CA ASN A 70 16.12 -10.98 2.44
C ASN A 70 17.10 -12.06 2.01
N THR A 71 16.66 -13.01 1.18
CA THR A 71 17.53 -14.07 0.63
C THR A 71 18.58 -13.49 -0.31
N CYS A 72 18.21 -12.56 -1.19
CA CYS A 72 19.14 -11.90 -2.10
C CYS A 72 20.17 -11.07 -1.34
N THR A 73 19.74 -10.25 -0.36
CA THR A 73 20.64 -9.44 0.48
C THR A 73 21.61 -10.31 1.28
N ASN A 74 21.13 -11.39 1.89
CA ASN A 74 21.97 -12.31 2.67
C ASN A 74 22.90 -13.18 1.82
N LYS A 75 22.54 -13.47 0.55
CA LYS A 75 23.45 -14.16 -0.37
C LYS A 75 24.53 -13.22 -0.89
N PHE A 76 24.22 -11.95 -1.13
CA PHE A 76 25.18 -10.95 -1.60
C PHE A 76 26.26 -10.63 -0.56
N SER A 77 25.89 -10.54 0.73
CA SER A 77 26.85 -10.33 1.82
C SER A 77 27.79 -11.52 2.06
N LYS A 78 27.34 -12.76 1.79
CA LYS A 78 28.19 -13.95 1.93
C LYS A 78 29.19 -14.16 0.79
N THR A 79 28.96 -13.55 -0.38
CA THR A 79 29.91 -13.59 -1.51
C THR A 79 31.05 -12.58 -1.42
N SER A 80 30.98 -11.59 -0.52
CA SER A 80 32.06 -10.61 -0.30
C SER A 80 33.10 -11.02 0.74
N ASP A 81 32.86 -12.07 1.55
CA ASP A 81 33.76 -12.55 2.61
C ASP A 81 34.59 -13.79 2.20
N SER A 82 35.04 -13.85 0.94
CA SER A 82 36.06 -14.84 0.52
C SER A 82 37.00 -14.23 -0.52
N PRO A 83 38.09 -13.63 -0.03
CA PRO A 83 39.44 -14.12 -0.31
C PRO A 83 40.21 -14.22 1.03
N ASP A 84 40.95 -15.26 1.36
CA ASP A 84 42.07 -15.79 0.60
C ASP A 84 42.34 -17.22 1.10
N SER A 85 42.43 -18.17 0.17
CA SER A 85 43.12 -19.43 0.40
C SER A 85 44.42 -19.32 -0.36
N SER A 86 45.54 -19.04 0.32
CA SER A 86 46.90 -19.29 -0.17
C SER A 86 47.91 -19.15 0.97
N GLU A 87 48.63 -20.26 1.18
CA GLU A 87 49.95 -20.43 1.84
C GLU A 87 50.06 -20.41 3.38
#